data_AF-A0A9D2F7P1-F1
#
_entry.id   AF-A0A9D2F7P1-F1
#
_cell.length_a   1.000
_cell.length_b   1.000
_cell.length_c   1.000
_cell.angle_alpha   90.00
_cell.angle_beta   90.00
_cell.angle_gamma   90.00
#
_symmetry.space_group_name_H-M   'P 1'
#
loop_
_entity.id
_entity.type
_entity.pdbx_description
1 polymer ?
#
loop_
_entity_poly.entity_id
_entity_poly.type
_entity_poly.pdbx_seq_one_letter_code
_entity_poly.pdbx_strand_id
1 'polypeptide(L)'
;MTRNTVLYNIAFIGIGNVLQIALAVMLNEIHNKYFKKISQTLMFLPYFISAVLIGAIAFNILNYDTGVLNTIIREAGGNPLKIYSMAGIWPFIIVFCQLWQSTGYGSIVYFAAIMGIDKSMIEAAQVDGATSWQRIRFVILPNLKPTFIILFLFSLGGIM
;
A
#
# COMPACT_ATOMS: atom_id res chain seq x y z
N MET A 1 -21.33 -4.73 14.91
CA MET A 1 -20.11 -3.90 15.03
C MET A 1 -18.84 -4.73 14.83
N THR A 2 -18.67 -5.83 15.54
CA THR A 2 -17.50 -6.73 15.44
C THR A 2 -17.20 -7.28 14.04
N ARG A 3 -18.20 -7.73 13.27
CA ARG A 3 -17.98 -8.35 11.94
C ARG A 3 -17.27 -7.41 10.95
N ASN A 4 -17.72 -6.16 10.85
CA ASN A 4 -17.14 -5.22 9.89
C ASN A 4 -15.72 -4.82 10.31
N THR A 5 -15.50 -4.56 11.61
CA THR A 5 -14.17 -4.26 12.15
C THR A 5 -13.17 -5.38 11.88
N VAL A 6 -13.58 -6.64 12.10
CA VAL A 6 -12.71 -7.79 11.81
C VAL A 6 -12.41 -7.91 10.32
N LEU A 7 -13.42 -7.78 9.45
CA LEU A 7 -13.22 -7.84 8.00
C LEU A 7 -12.31 -6.72 7.48
N TYR A 8 -12.47 -5.50 8.01
CA TYR A 8 -11.59 -4.37 7.69
C TYR A 8 -10.15 -4.65 8.10
N ASN A 9 -9.92 -5.10 9.34
CA ASN A 9 -8.57 -5.39 9.81
C ASN A 9 -7.92 -6.53 9.01
N ILE A 10 -8.65 -7.59 8.66
CA ILE A 10 -8.14 -8.64 7.78
C ILE A 10 -7.73 -8.07 6.43
N ALA A 11 -8.56 -7.21 5.83
CA ALA A 11 -8.23 -6.56 4.57
C ALA A 11 -7.00 -5.64 4.69
N PHE A 12 -6.93 -4.81 5.74
CA PHE A 12 -5.82 -3.89 5.98
C PHE A 12 -4.51 -4.65 6.19
N ILE A 13 -4.52 -5.71 7.00
CA ILE A 13 -3.32 -6.48 7.32
C ILE A 13 -2.91 -7.31 6.11
N GLY A 14 -3.82 -8.09 5.53
CA GLY A 14 -3.52 -8.99 4.43
C GLY A 14 -3.07 -8.22 3.19
N ILE A 15 -3.92 -7.31 2.69
CA ILE A 15 -3.63 -6.54 1.49
C ILE A 15 -2.49 -5.54 1.76
N GLY A 16 -2.49 -4.90 2.93
CA GLY A 16 -1.46 -3.93 3.30
C GLY A 16 -0.06 -4.53 3.31
N ASN A 17 0.14 -5.67 3.97
CA ASN A 17 1.47 -6.32 4.00
C ASN A 17 1.92 -6.76 2.60
N VAL A 18 1.03 -7.33 1.79
CA VAL A 18 1.35 -7.73 0.42
C VAL A 18 1.78 -6.52 -0.41
N LEU A 19 1.03 -5.41 -0.35
CA LEU A 19 1.38 -4.20 -1.07
C LEU A 19 2.68 -3.56 -0.57
N GLN A 20 2.91 -3.55 0.74
CA GLN A 20 4.14 -3.00 1.33
C GLN A 20 5.37 -3.80 0.88
N ILE A 21 5.31 -5.13 0.87
CA ILE A 21 6.39 -6.00 0.36
C ILE A 21 6.58 -5.79 -1.14
N ALA A 22 5.50 -5.77 -1.92
CA ALA A 22 5.58 -5.57 -3.37
C ALA A 22 6.29 -4.25 -3.71
N LEU A 23 5.90 -3.16 -3.05
CA LEU A 23 6.51 -1.86 -3.24
C LEU A 23 7.96 -1.81 -2.75
N ALA A 24 8.30 -2.47 -1.64
CA ALA A 24 9.68 -2.58 -1.17
C ALA A 24 10.56 -3.29 -2.21
N VAL A 25 10.07 -4.39 -2.80
CA VAL A 25 10.77 -5.11 -3.86
C VAL A 25 10.90 -4.26 -5.13
N MET A 26 9.84 -3.55 -5.54
CA MET A 26 9.90 -2.62 -6.67
C MET A 26 10.95 -1.52 -6.44
N LEU A 27 10.97 -0.92 -5.25
CA LEU A 27 11.97 0.07 -4.86
C LEU A 27 13.39 -0.50 -4.87
N ASN A 28 13.56 -1.78 -4.52
CA ASN A 28 14.85 -2.46 -4.59
C ASN A 28 15.37 -2.58 -6.03
N GLU A 29 14.51 -2.97 -6.98
CA GLU A 29 14.90 -3.17 -8.38
C GLU A 29 15.11 -1.85 -9.16
N ILE A 30 14.74 -0.70 -8.59
CA ILE A 30 15.01 0.61 -9.21
C ILE A 30 16.51 0.95 -9.09
N HIS A 31 17.17 1.03 -10.25
CA HIS A 31 18.59 1.37 -10.37
C HIS A 31 18.85 2.89 -10.34
N ASN A 32 17.91 3.70 -10.87
CA ASN A 32 18.06 5.15 -10.91
C ASN A 32 17.82 5.77 -9.52
N LYS A 33 18.89 6.30 -8.93
CA LYS A 33 18.88 6.91 -7.58
C LYS A 33 17.92 8.09 -7.44
N TYR A 34 17.77 8.92 -8.48
CA TYR A 34 16.85 10.05 -8.46
C TYR A 34 15.39 9.59 -8.48
N PHE A 35 15.08 8.65 -9.38
CA PHE A 35 13.74 8.09 -9.47
C PHE A 35 13.35 7.41 -8.15
N LYS A 36 14.25 6.60 -7.58
CA LYS A 36 14.05 5.93 -6.28
C LYS A 36 13.74 6.91 -5.17
N LYS A 37 14.52 7.99 -5.04
CA LYS A 37 14.33 9.03 -4.01
C LYS A 37 13.00 9.76 -4.18
N ILE A 38 12.63 10.12 -5.41
CA ILE A 38 11.36 10.80 -5.69
C ILE A 38 10.18 9.88 -5.39
N SER A 39 10.21 8.63 -5.85
CA SER A 39 9.17 7.63 -5.59
C SER A 39 8.97 7.43 -4.09
N GLN A 40 10.05 7.26 -3.32
CA GLN A 40 9.98 7.13 -1.86
C GLN A 40 9.29 8.34 -1.20
N THR A 41 9.68 9.56 -1.55
CA THR A 41 9.06 10.77 -0.99
C THR A 41 7.58 10.85 -1.31
N LEU A 42 7.19 10.60 -2.58
CA LEU A 42 5.79 10.65 -3.01
C LEU A 42 4.93 9.58 -2.34
N MET A 43 5.47 8.37 -2.19
CA MET A 43 4.79 7.26 -1.53
C MET A 43 4.63 7.52 -0.03
N PHE A 44 5.57 8.22 0.59
CA PHE A 44 5.55 8.51 2.03
C PHE A 44 4.62 9.67 2.40
N LEU A 45 4.39 10.61 1.48
CA LEU A 45 3.60 11.82 1.72
C LEU A 45 2.19 11.56 2.29
N PRO A 46 1.39 10.58 1.79
CA PRO A 46 0.05 10.31 2.30
C PRO A 46 0.01 10.00 3.79
N TYR A 47 1.07 9.40 4.34
CA TYR A 47 1.15 9.01 5.75
C TYR A 47 1.00 10.21 6.70
N PHE A 48 1.42 11.39 6.28
CA PHE A 48 1.34 12.61 7.08
C PHE A 48 -0.01 13.33 7.01
N ILE A 49 -0.89 12.91 6.09
CA ILE A 49 -2.23 13.48 5.93
C ILE A 49 -3.10 12.94 7.07
N SER A 50 -3.76 13.82 7.83
CA SER A 50 -4.66 13.39 8.91
C SER A 50 -5.91 12.68 8.37
N ALA A 51 -6.49 11.77 9.16
CA ALA A 51 -7.72 11.09 8.79
C ALA A 51 -8.88 12.06 8.50
N VAL A 52 -8.93 13.20 9.21
CA VAL A 52 -9.91 14.26 8.97
C VAL A 52 -9.74 14.88 7.59
N LEU A 53 -8.49 15.18 7.19
CA LEU A 53 -8.20 15.74 5.88
C LEU A 53 -8.49 14.73 4.76
N ILE A 54 -8.20 13.44 4.97
CA ILE A 54 -8.60 12.37 4.05
C ILE A 54 -10.12 12.34 3.88
N GLY A 55 -10.87 12.46 4.98
CA GLY A 55 -12.33 12.56 4.94
C GLY A 55 -12.83 13.78 4.15
N ALA A 56 -12.17 14.93 4.29
CA ALA A 56 -12.49 16.13 3.52
C ALA A 56 -12.18 15.96 2.03
N ILE A 57 -11.04 15.34 1.67
CA ILE A 57 -10.70 15.02 0.28
C ILE A 57 -11.73 14.06 -0.32
N ALA A 58 -12.07 12.99 0.40
CA ALA A 58 -13.08 12.03 -0.02
C ALA A 58 -14.45 12.71 -0.24
N PHE A 59 -14.85 13.63 0.65
CA PHE A 59 -16.07 14.41 0.47
C PHE A 59 -16.03 15.28 -0.78
N ASN A 60 -14.95 16.03 -1.01
CA ASN A 60 -14.81 16.88 -2.21
C ASN A 60 -14.78 16.07 -3.52
N ILE A 61 -14.37 14.80 -3.48
CA ILE A 61 -14.36 13.94 -4.68
C ILE A 61 -15.73 13.27 -4.87
N LEU A 62 -16.32 12.73 -3.80
CA LEU A 62 -17.46 11.81 -3.83
C LEU A 62 -18.82 12.48 -3.58
N ASN A 63 -18.86 13.78 -3.27
CA ASN A 63 -20.10 14.51 -3.07
C ASN A 63 -21.02 14.40 -4.30
N TYR A 64 -22.34 14.32 -4.06
CA TYR A 64 -23.33 14.16 -5.12
C TYR A 64 -23.48 15.39 -6.02
N ASP A 65 -23.49 16.58 -5.40
CA ASP A 65 -23.81 17.85 -6.05
C ASP A 65 -22.57 18.55 -6.58
N THR A 66 -21.50 18.59 -5.79
CA THR A 66 -20.28 19.35 -6.07
C THR A 66 -19.02 18.48 -6.20
N GLY A 67 -19.17 17.16 -6.12
CA GLY A 67 -18.03 16.25 -6.12
C GLY A 67 -17.39 16.11 -7.51
N VAL A 68 -16.06 16.13 -7.56
CA VAL A 68 -15.28 16.01 -8.81
C VAL A 68 -15.73 14.82 -9.65
N LEU A 69 -15.94 13.66 -9.02
CA LEU A 69 -16.34 12.45 -9.73
C LEU A 69 -17.71 12.60 -10.42
N ASN A 70 -18.68 13.18 -9.71
CA ASN A 70 -20.02 13.37 -10.25
C ASN A 70 -20.07 14.48 -11.30
N THR A 71 -19.24 15.50 -11.19
CA THR A 71 -19.08 16.52 -12.25
C THR A 71 -18.59 15.87 -13.54
N ILE A 72 -17.52 15.05 -13.48
CA ILE A 72 -17.00 14.34 -14.66
C ILE A 72 -18.05 13.41 -15.27
N ILE A 73 -18.81 12.69 -14.44
CA ILE A 73 -19.89 11.80 -14.93
C ILE A 73 -20.97 12.60 -15.67
N ARG A 74 -21.39 13.75 -15.13
CA ARG A 74 -22.39 14.62 -15.78
C ARG A 74 -21.89 15.17 -17.10
N GLU A 75 -20.63 15.64 -17.14
CA GLU A 75 -20.01 16.16 -18.36
C GLU A 75 -19.85 15.08 -19.44
N ALA A 76 -19.65 13.82 -19.03
CA ALA A 76 -19.65 12.67 -19.94
C ALA A 76 -21.06 12.19 -20.35
N GLY A 77 -22.13 12.87 -19.94
CA GLY A 77 -23.52 12.54 -20.27
C GLY A 77 -24.13 11.42 -19.42
N GLY A 78 -23.48 11.02 -18.32
CA GLY A 78 -23.95 9.99 -17.40
C GLY A 78 -24.80 10.52 -16.24
N ASN A 79 -25.41 9.60 -15.50
CA ASN A 79 -26.21 9.92 -14.31
C ASN A 79 -25.32 9.97 -13.05
N PRO A 80 -25.39 11.03 -12.23
CA PRO A 80 -24.58 11.15 -11.02
C PRO A 80 -24.92 10.08 -9.99
N LEU A 81 -23.92 9.63 -9.25
CA LEU A 81 -24.01 8.55 -8.26
C LEU A 81 -24.06 9.12 -6.84
N LYS A 82 -25.07 8.69 -6.07
CA LYS A 82 -25.22 9.00 -4.63
C LYS A 82 -24.33 8.07 -3.79
N ILE A 83 -23.02 8.19 -3.92
CA ILE A 83 -22.03 7.29 -3.29
C ILE A 83 -22.21 7.20 -1.77
N TYR A 84 -22.50 8.33 -1.11
CA TYR A 84 -22.79 8.36 0.33
C TYR A 84 -24.01 7.53 0.75
N SER A 85 -24.95 7.28 -0.16
CA SER A 85 -26.11 6.43 0.07
C SER A 85 -25.87 4.94 -0.29
N MET A 86 -24.72 4.61 -0.89
CA MET A 86 -24.40 3.26 -1.37
C MET A 86 -23.51 2.50 -0.35
N ALA A 87 -24.13 1.90 0.65
CA ALA A 87 -23.43 1.17 1.73
C ALA A 87 -22.42 0.11 1.22
N GLY A 88 -22.69 -0.55 0.09
CA GLY A 88 -21.84 -1.61 -0.46
C GLY A 88 -20.48 -1.16 -1.00
N ILE A 89 -20.30 0.13 -1.29
CA ILE A 89 -19.04 0.67 -1.87
C ILE A 89 -18.07 1.12 -0.78
N TRP A 90 -18.60 1.49 0.39
CA TRP A 90 -17.81 2.00 1.51
C TRP A 90 -16.68 1.08 1.98
N PRO A 91 -16.83 -0.26 2.01
CA PRO A 91 -15.73 -1.12 2.35
C PRO A 91 -14.50 -0.95 1.44
N PHE A 92 -14.73 -0.79 0.14
CA PHE A 92 -13.67 -0.59 -0.84
C PHE A 92 -13.03 0.79 -0.70
N ILE A 93 -13.83 1.84 -0.48
CA ILE A 93 -13.32 3.20 -0.29
C ILE A 93 -12.44 3.28 0.97
N ILE A 94 -12.93 2.74 2.09
CA ILE A 94 -12.20 2.76 3.36
C ILE A 94 -10.90 1.97 3.26
N VAL A 95 -10.93 0.76 2.68
CA VAL A 95 -9.73 -0.05 2.45
C VAL A 95 -8.76 0.69 1.53
N PHE A 96 -9.24 1.27 0.43
CA PHE A 96 -8.39 2.03 -0.47
C PHE A 96 -7.72 3.21 0.23
N CYS A 97 -8.48 4.05 0.95
CA CYS A 97 -7.93 5.20 1.67
C CYS A 97 -6.90 4.78 2.72
N GLN A 98 -7.18 3.71 3.48
CA GLN A 98 -6.26 3.19 4.49
C GLN A 98 -4.96 2.68 3.87
N LEU A 99 -5.06 1.90 2.79
CA LEU A 99 -3.88 1.37 2.08
C LEU A 99 -3.08 2.51 1.45
N TRP A 100 -3.73 3.44 0.76
CA TRP A 100 -3.06 4.60 0.18
C TRP A 100 -2.29 5.43 1.22
N GLN A 101 -2.87 5.64 2.41
CA GLN A 101 -2.23 6.37 3.49
C GLN A 101 -1.03 5.63 4.10
N SER A 102 -1.17 4.31 4.33
CA SER A 102 -0.24 3.54 5.17
C SER A 102 0.82 2.75 4.40
N THR A 103 0.52 2.32 3.17
CA THR A 103 1.34 1.38 2.41
C THR A 103 2.72 1.96 2.08
N GLY A 104 2.82 3.25 1.76
CA GLY A 104 4.11 3.88 1.46
C GLY A 104 5.06 3.85 2.66
N TYR A 105 4.58 4.25 3.84
CA TYR A 105 5.34 4.17 5.09
C TYR A 105 5.75 2.73 5.41
N GLY A 106 4.80 1.80 5.41
CA GLY A 106 5.09 0.41 5.77
C GLY A 106 6.07 -0.29 4.82
N SER A 107 6.08 0.09 3.54
CA SER A 107 7.04 -0.43 2.56
C SER A 107 8.50 -0.09 2.89
N ILE A 108 8.75 1.01 3.62
CA ILE A 108 10.11 1.43 3.99
C ILE A 108 10.76 0.43 4.94
N VAL A 109 10.00 -0.14 5.87
CA VAL A 109 10.52 -1.12 6.83
C VAL A 109 10.97 -2.39 6.09
N TYR A 110 10.13 -2.89 5.19
CA TYR A 110 10.51 -4.01 4.32
C TYR A 110 11.69 -3.65 3.41
N PHE A 111 11.70 -2.46 2.83
CA PHE A 111 12.80 -2.01 1.97
C PHE A 111 14.13 -1.93 2.74
N ALA A 112 14.12 -1.44 3.98
CA ALA A 112 15.28 -1.43 4.86
C ALA A 112 15.77 -2.85 5.18
N ALA A 113 14.86 -3.80 5.40
CA ALA A 113 15.20 -5.20 5.59
C ALA A 113 15.85 -5.82 4.33
N ILE A 114 15.36 -5.49 3.12
CA ILE A 114 16.00 -5.92 1.86
C ILE A 114 17.42 -5.38 1.76
N MET A 115 17.63 -4.10 2.10
CA MET A 115 18.97 -3.49 2.07
C MET A 115 19.95 -4.09 3.09
N GLY A 116 19.43 -4.74 4.15
CA GLY A 116 20.21 -5.45 5.15
C GLY A 116 20.61 -6.88 4.76
N ILE A 117 20.10 -7.42 3.65
CA ILE A 117 20.49 -8.74 3.15
C ILE A 117 21.96 -8.69 2.72
N ASP A 118 22.72 -9.72 3.07
CA ASP A 118 24.12 -9.84 2.66
C ASP A 118 24.24 -9.79 1.13
N LYS A 119 25.04 -8.83 0.65
CA LYS A 119 25.30 -8.64 -0.78
C LYS A 119 25.93 -9.87 -1.40
N SER A 120 26.73 -10.63 -0.63
CA SER A 120 27.37 -11.86 -1.12
C SER A 120 26.34 -12.87 -1.63
N MET A 121 25.16 -12.98 -1.00
CA MET A 121 24.09 -13.87 -1.46
C MET A 121 23.47 -13.42 -2.79
N ILE A 122 23.32 -12.10 -2.96
CA ILE A 122 22.75 -11.52 -4.19
C ILE A 122 23.75 -11.65 -5.34
N GLU A 123 25.03 -11.38 -5.08
CA GLU A 123 26.11 -11.51 -6.06
C GLU A 123 26.34 -12.97 -6.46
N ALA A 124 26.37 -13.90 -5.50
CA ALA A 124 26.47 -15.34 -5.80
C ALA A 124 25.30 -15.81 -6.69
N ALA A 125 24.07 -15.40 -6.38
CA ALA A 125 22.93 -15.72 -7.23
C ALA A 125 23.05 -15.13 -8.65
N GLN A 126 23.67 -13.96 -8.81
CA GLN A 126 23.94 -13.38 -10.13
C GLN A 126 25.02 -14.17 -10.89
N VAL A 127 26.07 -14.63 -10.20
CA VAL A 127 27.11 -15.50 -10.78
C VAL A 127 26.52 -16.84 -11.24
N ASP A 128 25.57 -17.39 -10.48
CA ASP A 128 24.82 -18.60 -10.84
C ASP A 128 23.79 -18.36 -11.98
N GLY A 129 23.72 -17.15 -12.54
CA GLY A 129 22.83 -16.80 -13.65
C GLY A 129 21.37 -16.56 -13.26
N ALA A 130 21.08 -16.32 -11.98
CA ALA A 130 19.71 -16.09 -11.52
C ALA A 130 19.15 -14.75 -12.04
N THR A 131 18.02 -14.84 -12.72
CA THR A 131 17.21 -13.68 -13.16
C THR A 131 16.69 -12.86 -11.98
N SER A 132 16.31 -11.60 -12.20
CA SER A 132 15.75 -10.74 -11.13
C SER A 132 14.56 -11.39 -10.42
N TRP A 133 13.67 -12.05 -11.17
CA TRP A 133 12.52 -12.73 -10.58
C TRP A 133 12.92 -13.93 -9.70
N GLN A 134 13.93 -14.70 -10.12
CA GLN A 134 14.47 -15.79 -9.29
C GLN A 134 15.11 -15.25 -8.02
N ARG A 135 15.87 -14.15 -8.08
CA ARG A 135 16.43 -13.51 -6.87
C ARG A 135 15.34 -13.01 -5.93
N ILE A 136 14.29 -12.37 -6.46
CA ILE A 136 13.14 -11.94 -5.66
C ILE A 136 12.51 -13.14 -4.94
N ARG A 137 12.20 -14.21 -5.69
CA ARG A 137 11.48 -15.37 -5.16
C ARG A 137 12.29 -16.23 -4.21
N PHE A 138 13.56 -16.47 -4.50
CA PHE A 138 14.40 -17.45 -3.81
C PHE A 138 15.40 -16.83 -2.82
N VAL A 139 15.70 -15.54 -2.94
CA VAL A 139 16.61 -14.85 -2.01
C VAL A 139 15.87 -13.81 -1.19
N ILE A 140 15.20 -12.85 -1.84
CA ILE A 140 14.61 -11.70 -1.13
C ILE A 140 13.39 -12.10 -0.28
N LEU A 141 12.38 -12.74 -0.87
CA LEU A 141 11.15 -13.11 -0.14
C LEU A 141 11.41 -14.06 1.04
N PRO A 142 12.28 -15.09 0.94
CA PRO A 142 12.63 -15.92 2.09
C PRO A 142 13.31 -15.15 3.22
N ASN A 143 14.23 -14.23 2.89
CA ASN A 143 14.90 -13.38 3.88
C ASN A 143 13.97 -12.34 4.52
N LEU A 144 12.89 -11.94 3.84
CA LEU A 144 11.88 -11.04 4.39
C LEU A 144 10.89 -11.72 5.36
N LYS A 145 10.83 -13.06 5.42
CA LYS A 145 9.88 -13.79 6.26
C LYS A 145 9.92 -13.36 7.74
N PRO A 146 11.09 -13.22 8.40
CA PRO A 146 11.15 -12.80 9.80
C PRO A 146 10.56 -11.41 10.01
N THR A 147 10.89 -10.45 9.14
CA THR A 147 10.34 -9.09 9.18
C THR A 147 8.83 -9.10 8.97
N PHE A 148 8.33 -9.88 8.02
CA PHE A 148 6.90 -10.04 7.78
C PHE A 148 6.18 -10.59 9.01
N ILE A 149 6.71 -11.63 9.64
CA ILE A 149 6.10 -12.23 10.85
C ILE A 149 6.01 -11.20 11.98
N ILE A 150 7.07 -10.44 12.21
CA ILE A 150 7.10 -9.41 13.26
C ILE A 150 6.04 -8.32 13.00
N LEU A 151 6.03 -7.77 11.78
CA LEU A 151 5.08 -6.70 11.42
C LEU A 151 3.63 -7.20 11.39
N PHE A 152 3.42 -8.43 10.96
CA PHE A 152 2.12 -9.09 11.00
C PHE A 152 1.62 -9.24 12.44
N LEU A 153 2.46 -9.72 13.37
CA LEU A 153 2.11 -9.84 14.79
C LEU A 153 1.81 -8.47 15.42
N PHE A 154 2.62 -7.45 15.13
CA PHE A 154 2.32 -6.08 15.59
C PHE A 154 0.98 -5.58 15.06
N SER A 155 0.66 -5.86 13.80
CA SER A 155 -0.62 -5.46 13.21
C SER A 155 -1.80 -6.17 13.87
N LEU A 156 -1.64 -7.44 14.25
CA LEU A 156 -2.68 -8.18 15.00
C LEU A 156 -2.90 -7.61 16.40
N GLY A 157 -1.84 -7.23 17.11
CA GLY A 157 -1.93 -6.62 18.43
C GLY A 157 -2.59 -5.24 18.44
N GLY A 158 -2.63 -4.56 17.30
CA GLY A 158 -3.29 -3.26 17.12
C GLY A 158 -4.78 -3.34 16.76
N ILE A 159 -5.35 -4.54 16.62
CA ILE A 159 -6.78 -4.71 16.36
C ILE A 159 -7.57 -4.38 17.65
N MET A 160 -8.25 -3.23 17.67
CA MET A 160 -9.27 -2.88 18.67
C MET A 160 -10.68 -3.26 18.22
#